data_AF-A0A2G1W0P2-F1
#
_entry.id   AF-A0A2G1W0P2-F1
#
_cell.length_a   1.000
_cell.length_b   1.000
_cell.length_c   1.000
_cell.angle_alpha   90.00
_cell.angle_beta   90.00
_cell.angle_gamma   90.00
#
_symmetry.space_group_name_H-M   'P 1'
#
loop_
_entity.id
_entity.type
_entity.pdbx_description
1 polymer ?
#
loop_
_entity_poly.entity_id
_entity_poly.type
_entity_poly.pdbx_seq_one_letter_code
_entity_poly.pdbx_strand_id
1 'polypeptide(L)'
;MSTTIADHGGYAWVSSVDGEFSNGEGACTNDRIWVQPPGTPAVGEAFLKAYAATGDASHLKAASEVGKALIEGQVVSGGWGYSIDFGDAERAKIPYRTSAPVNAEKMNQTPEPGGWEIWRQRKWKHNKTVLDDDTTSAALSFLLRLRHMLQQSTKQSSATLDDAIEVALTSTRLAQYPVGAWGHNYDRMPRQQPSVSHYPILDASYPDDWSRTWTKEYAGCYMLNDNITQNMIGMMLLAWQLTGDDRYRDSAIRGGEFLLRAQMPDPQPAWAQQYDRHMHPVWDRKFEPPAISGSESQTAIETLMDLYEATQDARFLQPIEPAIAYLKTCLRPDGGLPRYSELKTNKPLYFNLQYELTSDDSEMPDHYGFVGKSRLDSIEQRYLRIRERKTEKAAKISANRIAEILAAQHDDGGWREPGFVRDPDGRKVTPEEGVIQSATFVKNVRLLCDYLGSSEAKP
;
A
#
# COMPACT_ATOMS: atom_id res chain seq x y z
N MET A 1 -23.05 -20.62 -18.60
CA MET A 1 -22.10 -20.61 -17.47
C MET A 1 -22.00 -19.17 -17.01
N SER A 2 -21.90 -18.92 -15.70
CA SER A 2 -21.90 -17.55 -15.17
C SER A 2 -20.65 -16.82 -15.65
N THR A 3 -20.82 -15.87 -16.57
CA THR A 3 -19.80 -14.97 -17.12
C THR A 3 -19.46 -13.88 -16.10
N THR A 4 -18.91 -14.26 -14.95
CA THR A 4 -18.66 -13.33 -13.84
C THR A 4 -17.23 -13.47 -13.35
N ILE A 5 -16.44 -12.40 -13.53
CA ILE A 5 -15.06 -12.26 -13.06
C ILE A 5 -14.97 -12.24 -11.53
N ALA A 6 -16.03 -11.77 -10.88
CA ALA A 6 -16.11 -11.72 -9.43
C ALA A 6 -16.21 -13.14 -8.85
N ASP A 7 -15.38 -13.42 -7.85
CA ASP A 7 -15.34 -14.68 -7.13
C ASP A 7 -15.60 -14.41 -5.64
N HIS A 8 -16.68 -14.96 -5.08
CA HIS A 8 -17.16 -14.63 -3.73
C HIS A 8 -17.29 -13.12 -3.43
N GLY A 9 -17.49 -12.29 -4.46
CA GLY A 9 -17.55 -10.83 -4.36
C GLY A 9 -16.20 -10.12 -4.38
N GLY A 10 -15.08 -10.86 -4.46
CA GLY A 10 -13.73 -10.33 -4.64
C GLY A 10 -13.17 -10.50 -6.05
N TYR A 11 -11.95 -10.00 -6.23
CA TYR A 11 -11.31 -9.85 -7.53
C TYR A 11 -9.80 -10.13 -7.45
N ALA A 12 -9.23 -10.62 -8.54
CA ALA A 12 -7.77 -10.76 -8.73
C ALA A 12 -7.18 -9.49 -9.38
N TRP A 13 -5.88 -9.50 -9.71
CA TRP A 13 -5.29 -8.44 -10.53
C TRP A 13 -5.72 -8.54 -11.98
N VAL A 14 -5.75 -9.77 -12.50
CA VAL A 14 -6.04 -10.08 -13.89
C VAL A 14 -6.88 -11.35 -13.94
N SER A 15 -7.87 -11.38 -14.83
CA SER A 15 -8.72 -12.54 -15.10
C SER A 15 -8.91 -12.77 -16.60
N SER A 16 -9.14 -14.02 -17.00
CA SER A 16 -9.62 -14.35 -18.33
C SER A 16 -11.04 -13.83 -18.49
N VAL A 17 -11.47 -13.61 -19.73
CA VAL A 17 -12.79 -13.01 -20.03
C VAL A 17 -13.94 -13.92 -19.56
N ASP A 18 -13.73 -15.24 -19.60
CA ASP A 18 -14.66 -16.23 -19.09
C ASP A 18 -14.62 -16.40 -17.54
N GLY A 19 -13.62 -15.81 -16.88
CA GLY A 19 -13.39 -15.92 -15.45
C GLY A 19 -12.81 -17.26 -15.00
N GLU A 20 -12.42 -18.16 -15.92
CA GLU A 20 -11.88 -19.49 -15.57
C GLU A 20 -10.51 -19.40 -14.88
N PHE A 21 -9.66 -18.47 -15.32
CA PHE A 21 -8.32 -18.27 -14.80
C PHE A 21 -8.11 -16.85 -14.32
N SER A 22 -7.41 -16.71 -13.21
CA SER A 22 -7.03 -15.41 -12.69
C SER A 22 -5.76 -15.50 -11.86
N ASN A 23 -5.11 -14.36 -11.62
CA ASN A 23 -3.94 -14.30 -10.75
C ASN A 23 -3.75 -12.92 -10.11
N GLY A 24 -3.14 -12.92 -8.94
CA GLY A 24 -2.34 -11.81 -8.42
C GLY A 24 -0.86 -12.08 -8.72
N GLU A 25 -0.02 -12.05 -7.69
CA GLU A 25 1.36 -12.55 -7.81
C GLU A 25 1.39 -14.06 -8.11
N GLY A 26 0.49 -14.79 -7.47
CA GLY A 26 0.24 -16.22 -7.68
C GLY A 26 -1.08 -16.47 -8.38
N ALA A 27 -1.30 -17.72 -8.81
CA ALA A 27 -2.58 -18.14 -9.37
C ALA A 27 -3.71 -18.03 -8.33
N CYS A 28 -4.85 -17.51 -8.78
CA CYS A 28 -6.08 -17.38 -8.01
C CYS A 28 -7.02 -18.51 -8.42
N THR A 29 -6.69 -19.72 -8.00
CA THR A 29 -7.48 -20.93 -8.26
C THR A 29 -8.13 -21.44 -6.99
N ASN A 30 -9.23 -22.20 -7.15
CA ASN A 30 -10.00 -22.79 -6.05
C ASN A 30 -10.56 -21.75 -5.07
N ASP A 31 -11.41 -20.86 -5.58
CA ASP A 31 -12.14 -19.88 -4.78
C ASP A 31 -11.20 -18.92 -4.02
N ARG A 32 -10.26 -18.29 -4.74
CA ARG A 32 -9.24 -17.39 -4.19
C ARG A 32 -9.29 -16.03 -4.84
N ILE A 33 -9.33 -14.99 -4.01
CA ILE A 33 -9.25 -13.58 -4.44
C ILE A 33 -7.97 -12.92 -3.96
N TRP A 34 -7.64 -11.76 -4.52
CA TRP A 34 -6.43 -11.01 -4.18
C TRP A 34 -6.77 -9.70 -3.48
N VAL A 35 -6.16 -9.44 -2.32
CA VAL A 35 -6.38 -8.24 -1.50
C VAL A 35 -5.40 -7.13 -1.88
N GLN A 36 -4.14 -7.49 -2.18
CA GLN A 36 -3.12 -6.53 -2.62
C GLN A 36 -3.67 -5.73 -3.83
N PRO A 37 -3.69 -4.39 -3.78
CA PRO A 37 -4.05 -3.58 -4.94
C PRO A 37 -3.22 -3.96 -6.18
N PRO A 38 -3.80 -3.90 -7.39
CA PRO A 38 -5.12 -3.38 -7.74
C PRO A 38 -6.26 -4.42 -7.59
N GLY A 39 -6.16 -5.40 -6.70
CA GLY A 39 -7.19 -6.42 -6.48
C GLY A 39 -8.47 -5.91 -5.79
N THR A 40 -9.05 -6.78 -4.98
CA THR A 40 -10.36 -6.67 -4.33
C THR A 40 -10.71 -5.28 -3.76
N PRO A 41 -9.93 -4.66 -2.85
CA PRO A 41 -10.29 -3.36 -2.29
C PRO A 41 -10.25 -2.23 -3.31
N ALA A 42 -9.33 -2.26 -4.27
CA ALA A 42 -9.22 -1.21 -5.31
C ALA A 42 -10.43 -1.24 -6.25
N VAL A 43 -10.90 -2.44 -6.62
CA VAL A 43 -12.15 -2.61 -7.39
C VAL A 43 -13.37 -2.16 -6.58
N GLY A 44 -13.40 -2.46 -5.28
CA GLY A 44 -14.43 -1.95 -4.36
C GLY A 44 -14.49 -0.42 -4.32
N GLU A 45 -13.34 0.25 -4.23
CA GLU A 45 -13.24 1.72 -4.26
C GLU A 45 -13.79 2.30 -5.57
N ALA A 46 -13.53 1.64 -6.70
CA ALA A 46 -14.09 2.05 -7.99
C ALA A 46 -15.62 1.97 -8.00
N PHE A 47 -16.21 0.91 -7.42
CA PHE A 47 -17.67 0.83 -7.26
C PHE A 47 -18.23 1.88 -6.30
N LEU A 48 -17.58 2.17 -5.17
CA LEU A 48 -18.03 3.25 -4.29
C LEU A 48 -17.99 4.61 -4.98
N LYS A 49 -16.95 4.87 -5.78
CA LYS A 49 -16.83 6.09 -6.57
C LYS A 49 -17.92 6.18 -7.64
N ALA A 50 -18.21 5.08 -8.33
CA ALA A 50 -19.31 5.01 -9.28
C ALA A 50 -20.67 5.25 -8.62
N TYR A 51 -20.92 4.67 -7.45
CA TYR A 51 -22.15 4.94 -6.69
C TYR A 51 -22.27 6.41 -6.30
N ALA A 52 -21.19 7.02 -5.80
CA ALA A 52 -21.19 8.43 -5.44
C ALA A 52 -21.48 9.35 -6.64
N ALA A 53 -21.01 8.99 -7.84
CA ALA A 53 -21.19 9.78 -9.05
C ALA A 53 -22.56 9.57 -9.73
N THR A 54 -23.20 8.40 -9.59
CA THR A 54 -24.42 8.07 -10.35
C THR A 54 -25.66 7.82 -9.50
N GLY A 55 -25.50 7.52 -8.21
CA GLY A 55 -26.58 7.06 -7.33
C GLY A 55 -27.11 5.66 -7.65
N ASP A 56 -26.54 4.94 -8.63
CA ASP A 56 -27.02 3.60 -9.01
C ASP A 56 -26.71 2.55 -7.93
N ALA A 57 -27.76 2.01 -7.32
CA ALA A 57 -27.69 1.02 -6.26
C ALA A 57 -26.95 -0.27 -6.65
N SER A 58 -26.79 -0.57 -7.94
CA SER A 58 -26.00 -1.71 -8.43
C SER A 58 -24.53 -1.59 -8.01
N HIS A 59 -23.96 -0.39 -8.07
CA HIS A 59 -22.58 -0.11 -7.65
C HIS A 59 -22.39 -0.29 -6.14
N LEU A 60 -23.32 0.24 -5.33
CA LEU A 60 -23.26 0.05 -3.87
C LEU A 60 -23.43 -1.43 -3.49
N LYS A 61 -24.26 -2.18 -4.22
CA LYS A 61 -24.38 -3.63 -4.03
C LYS A 61 -23.04 -4.33 -4.34
N ALA A 62 -22.41 -4.03 -5.46
CA ALA A 62 -21.11 -4.60 -5.82
C ALA A 62 -20.02 -4.27 -4.78
N ALA A 63 -19.95 -3.03 -4.31
CA ALA A 63 -19.07 -2.63 -3.21
C ALA A 63 -19.41 -3.38 -1.91
N SER A 64 -20.69 -3.60 -1.60
CA SER A 64 -21.08 -4.37 -0.41
C SER A 64 -20.63 -5.83 -0.48
N GLU A 65 -20.65 -6.46 -1.65
CA GLU A 65 -20.11 -7.83 -1.83
C GLU A 65 -18.58 -7.87 -1.64
N VAL A 66 -17.86 -6.87 -2.14
CA VAL A 66 -16.42 -6.69 -1.83
C VAL A 66 -16.20 -6.59 -0.32
N GLY A 67 -17.03 -5.79 0.37
CA GLY A 67 -16.97 -5.65 1.83
C GLY A 67 -17.16 -6.98 2.55
N LYS A 68 -18.13 -7.80 2.12
CA LYS A 68 -18.33 -9.14 2.69
C LYS A 68 -17.14 -10.05 2.47
N ALA A 69 -16.56 -10.06 1.26
CA ALA A 69 -15.39 -10.87 0.94
C ALA A 69 -14.21 -10.53 1.87
N LEU A 70 -13.96 -9.23 2.09
CA LEU A 70 -12.91 -8.78 3.01
C LEU A 70 -13.22 -9.16 4.47
N ILE A 71 -14.48 -9.03 4.93
CA ILE A 71 -14.87 -9.47 6.29
C ILE A 71 -14.58 -10.97 6.48
N GLU A 72 -14.94 -11.81 5.51
CA GLU A 72 -14.68 -13.25 5.53
C GLU A 72 -13.17 -13.61 5.49
N GLY A 73 -12.35 -12.69 4.98
CA GLY A 73 -10.91 -12.87 4.83
C GLY A 73 -10.04 -12.23 5.91
N GLN A 74 -10.63 -11.57 6.91
CA GLN A 74 -9.86 -10.93 7.97
C GLN A 74 -9.22 -11.99 8.88
N VAL A 75 -7.91 -11.92 9.08
CA VAL A 75 -7.19 -12.88 9.95
C VAL A 75 -7.25 -12.48 11.42
N VAL A 76 -7.03 -13.44 12.33
CA VAL A 76 -7.07 -13.23 13.78
C VAL A 76 -6.05 -12.19 14.27
N SER A 77 -4.93 -11.96 13.58
CA SER A 77 -4.00 -10.86 13.90
C SER A 77 -4.56 -9.45 13.59
N GLY A 78 -5.67 -9.36 12.85
CA GLY A 78 -6.52 -8.16 12.78
C GLY A 78 -6.62 -7.48 11.42
N GLY A 79 -5.70 -7.71 10.49
CA GLY A 79 -5.78 -7.23 9.11
C GLY A 79 -5.96 -8.35 8.10
N TRP A 80 -5.27 -8.25 6.95
CA TRP A 80 -5.38 -9.18 5.84
C TRP A 80 -4.01 -9.65 5.34
N GLY A 81 -3.98 -10.84 4.75
CA GLY A 81 -2.88 -11.28 3.89
C GLY A 81 -3.08 -10.81 2.45
N TYR A 82 -2.13 -11.10 1.56
CA TYR A 82 -2.21 -10.70 0.15
C TYR A 82 -3.42 -11.30 -0.59
N SER A 83 -3.95 -12.43 -0.13
CA SER A 83 -5.07 -13.15 -0.73
C SER A 83 -6.05 -13.65 0.32
N ILE A 84 -7.26 -13.98 -0.13
CA ILE A 84 -8.29 -14.64 0.69
C ILE A 84 -8.71 -15.93 -0.01
N ASP A 85 -8.77 -16.99 0.77
CA ASP A 85 -9.13 -18.35 0.36
C ASP A 85 -10.52 -18.70 0.90
N PHE A 86 -11.41 -19.06 -0.03
CA PHE A 86 -12.76 -19.56 0.27
C PHE A 86 -12.86 -21.08 0.14
N GLY A 87 -11.97 -21.72 -0.62
CA GLY A 87 -11.92 -23.18 -0.72
C GLY A 87 -11.61 -23.85 0.62
N ASP A 88 -12.44 -24.83 1.01
CA ASP A 88 -12.43 -25.46 2.35
C ASP A 88 -11.04 -25.89 2.84
N ALA A 89 -10.24 -26.50 1.96
CA ALA A 89 -8.95 -27.07 2.31
C ALA A 89 -7.89 -26.01 2.67
N GLU A 90 -7.82 -24.90 1.93
CA GLU A 90 -6.90 -23.80 2.23
C GLU A 90 -7.46 -22.93 3.36
N ARG A 91 -8.77 -22.66 3.36
CA ARG A 91 -9.45 -21.90 4.40
C ARG A 91 -9.24 -22.49 5.79
N ALA A 92 -9.25 -23.81 5.94
CA ALA A 92 -8.98 -24.50 7.20
C ALA A 92 -7.56 -24.28 7.77
N LYS A 93 -6.60 -23.88 6.93
CA LYS A 93 -5.21 -23.61 7.36
C LYS A 93 -5.01 -22.17 7.83
N ILE A 94 -5.91 -21.27 7.46
CA ILE A 94 -5.80 -19.84 7.72
C ILE A 94 -6.76 -19.48 8.86
N PRO A 95 -6.27 -18.85 9.93
CA PRO A 95 -7.12 -18.44 11.05
C PRO A 95 -7.89 -17.17 10.69
N TYR A 96 -8.86 -17.28 9.79
CA TYR A 96 -9.83 -16.22 9.55
C TYR A 96 -10.72 -16.03 10.78
N ARG A 97 -11.12 -14.79 11.06
CA ARG A 97 -11.93 -14.46 12.23
C ARG A 97 -13.32 -15.07 12.18
N THR A 98 -13.91 -15.19 10.98
CA THR A 98 -15.23 -15.80 10.78
C THR A 98 -15.22 -17.32 10.95
N SER A 99 -14.05 -17.95 10.93
CA SER A 99 -13.86 -19.40 11.10
C SER A 99 -12.73 -19.73 12.10
N ALA A 100 -12.58 -18.89 13.13
CA ALA A 100 -11.38 -18.88 13.98
C ALA A 100 -11.10 -20.25 14.64
N PRO A 101 -9.84 -20.74 14.61
CA PRO A 101 -9.49 -22.06 15.10
C PRO A 101 -9.42 -22.11 16.63
N VAL A 102 -9.36 -23.34 17.18
CA VAL A 102 -9.33 -23.71 18.61
C VAL A 102 -8.22 -23.04 19.45
N ASN A 103 -7.32 -22.24 18.86
CA ASN A 103 -6.26 -21.51 19.57
C ASN A 103 -6.17 -20.01 19.21
N ALA A 104 -7.21 -19.40 18.65
CA ALA A 104 -7.23 -17.99 18.27
C ALA A 104 -6.77 -17.06 19.42
N GLU A 105 -7.12 -17.36 20.66
CA GLU A 105 -6.70 -16.59 21.84
C GLU A 105 -5.18 -16.53 22.04
N LYS A 106 -4.44 -17.61 21.70
CA LYS A 106 -2.97 -17.64 21.77
C LYS A 106 -2.35 -16.83 20.62
N MET A 107 -3.01 -16.79 19.48
CA MET A 107 -2.63 -15.96 18.34
C MET A 107 -2.92 -14.47 18.59
N ASN A 108 -3.75 -14.16 19.60
CA ASN A 108 -4.07 -12.80 20.04
C ASN A 108 -3.11 -12.24 21.10
N GLN A 109 -1.99 -12.92 21.36
CA GLN A 109 -1.03 -12.55 22.40
C GLN A 109 0.33 -12.23 21.78
N THR A 110 0.58 -10.94 21.56
CA THR A 110 1.93 -10.46 21.28
C THR A 110 2.68 -10.30 22.61
N PRO A 111 3.72 -11.11 22.89
CA PRO A 111 4.53 -10.96 24.11
C PRO A 111 5.37 -9.68 24.08
N GLU A 112 5.79 -9.20 25.25
CA GLU A 112 6.84 -8.19 25.37
C GLU A 112 8.15 -8.65 24.71
N PRO A 113 8.90 -7.77 24.03
CA PRO A 113 8.69 -6.32 23.90
C PRO A 113 7.73 -5.93 22.76
N GLY A 114 7.07 -6.90 22.12
CA GLY A 114 6.34 -6.70 20.86
C GLY A 114 7.27 -6.41 19.68
N GLY A 115 6.69 -5.94 18.58
CA GLY A 115 7.43 -5.49 17.42
C GLY A 115 8.15 -6.60 16.64
N TRP A 116 9.14 -6.19 15.85
CA TRP A 116 9.75 -7.04 14.83
C TRP A 116 10.53 -8.22 15.39
N GLU A 117 11.21 -8.06 16.54
CA GLU A 117 11.93 -9.14 17.23
C GLU A 117 11.04 -10.35 17.53
N ILE A 118 9.76 -10.08 17.78
CA ILE A 118 8.74 -11.09 18.02
C ILE A 118 8.16 -11.60 16.69
N TRP A 119 7.79 -10.71 15.77
CA TRP A 119 7.08 -11.07 14.54
C TRP A 119 7.96 -11.72 13.47
N ARG A 120 9.26 -11.41 13.40
CA ARG A 120 10.24 -12.02 12.48
C ARG A 120 10.36 -13.54 12.65
N GLN A 121 9.99 -14.05 13.83
CA GLN A 121 10.00 -15.48 14.15
C GLN A 121 8.90 -16.26 13.41
N ARG A 122 7.85 -15.57 12.92
CA ARG A 122 6.75 -16.15 12.12
C ARG A 122 6.11 -17.38 12.76
N LYS A 123 5.94 -17.35 14.09
CA LYS A 123 5.35 -18.44 14.89
C LYS A 123 4.00 -18.88 14.33
N TRP A 124 3.20 -17.93 13.86
CA TRP A 124 1.88 -18.18 13.27
C TRP A 124 1.85 -17.73 11.80
N LYS A 125 2.68 -18.36 10.96
CA LYS A 125 2.90 -17.94 9.55
C LYS A 125 1.63 -17.72 8.71
N HIS A 126 0.52 -18.40 9.01
CA HIS A 126 -0.77 -18.25 8.32
C HIS A 126 -1.67 -17.16 8.93
N ASN A 127 -1.40 -16.68 10.14
CA ASN A 127 -2.14 -15.61 10.81
C ASN A 127 -1.55 -14.21 10.53
N LYS A 128 -1.17 -13.93 9.29
CA LYS A 128 -0.34 -12.76 9.01
C LYS A 128 -1.19 -11.56 8.58
N THR A 129 -1.11 -10.48 9.33
CA THR A 129 -1.52 -9.15 8.87
C THR A 129 -0.36 -8.55 8.09
N VAL A 130 -0.61 -8.22 6.83
CA VAL A 130 0.40 -7.69 5.89
C VAL A 130 0.10 -6.22 5.61
N LEU A 131 1.06 -5.35 5.92
CA LEU A 131 0.99 -3.92 5.61
C LEU A 131 1.70 -3.57 4.29
N ASP A 132 2.55 -4.48 3.84
CA ASP A 132 3.26 -4.42 2.57
C ASP A 132 2.32 -4.40 1.37
N ASP A 133 2.78 -3.72 0.32
CA ASP A 133 2.03 -3.45 -0.92
C ASP A 133 0.60 -2.96 -0.69
N ASP A 134 0.42 -2.07 0.30
CA ASP A 134 -0.86 -1.45 0.64
C ASP A 134 -1.97 -2.45 1.03
N THR A 135 -1.64 -3.69 1.36
CA THR A 135 -2.62 -4.79 1.51
C THR A 135 -3.69 -4.49 2.57
N THR A 136 -3.28 -4.35 3.83
CA THR A 136 -4.23 -4.10 4.95
C THR A 136 -4.74 -2.65 4.93
N SER A 137 -3.91 -1.69 4.55
CA SER A 137 -4.29 -0.27 4.50
C SER A 137 -5.35 0.00 3.44
N ALA A 138 -5.25 -0.59 2.24
CA ALA A 138 -6.27 -0.49 1.20
C ALA A 138 -7.58 -1.17 1.62
N ALA A 139 -7.51 -2.39 2.16
CA ALA A 139 -8.68 -3.12 2.65
C ALA A 139 -9.43 -2.33 3.72
N LEU A 140 -8.72 -1.82 4.72
CA LEU A 140 -9.31 -1.02 5.79
C LEU A 140 -9.86 0.32 5.29
N SER A 141 -9.13 1.01 4.40
CA SER A 141 -9.58 2.27 3.81
C SER A 141 -10.90 2.10 3.05
N PHE A 142 -11.00 1.02 2.27
CA PHE A 142 -12.22 0.68 1.56
C PHE A 142 -13.39 0.39 2.52
N LEU A 143 -13.19 -0.44 3.54
CA LEU A 143 -14.26 -0.75 4.51
C LEU A 143 -14.73 0.50 5.27
N LEU A 144 -13.83 1.40 5.62
CA LEU A 144 -14.16 2.69 6.24
C LEU A 144 -15.06 3.54 5.33
N ARG A 145 -14.71 3.66 4.04
CA ARG A 145 -15.51 4.40 3.06
C ARG A 145 -16.85 3.72 2.77
N LEU A 146 -16.89 2.39 2.69
CA LEU A 146 -18.12 1.62 2.55
C LEU A 146 -19.06 1.87 3.72
N ARG A 147 -18.58 1.77 4.96
CA ARG A 147 -19.36 2.06 6.16
C ARG A 147 -19.93 3.48 6.13
N HIS A 148 -19.09 4.47 5.80
CA HIS A 148 -19.53 5.86 5.70
C HIS A 148 -20.61 6.03 4.62
N MET A 149 -20.43 5.44 3.45
CA MET A 149 -21.40 5.52 2.35
C MET A 149 -22.74 4.85 2.71
N LEU A 150 -22.71 3.70 3.40
CA LEU A 150 -23.91 3.02 3.87
C LEU A 150 -24.70 3.91 4.85
N GLN A 151 -24.00 4.53 5.82
CA GLN A 151 -24.61 5.46 6.78
C GLN A 151 -25.28 6.65 6.08
N GLN A 152 -24.64 7.24 5.06
CA GLN A 152 -25.23 8.33 4.27
C GLN A 152 -26.46 7.86 3.46
N SER A 153 -26.48 6.62 3.00
CA SER A 153 -27.58 6.04 2.21
C SER A 153 -28.81 5.61 3.04
N THR A 154 -28.87 5.94 4.34
CA THR A 154 -29.88 5.49 5.32
C THR A 154 -29.93 3.97 5.54
N LYS A 155 -28.94 3.23 5.01
CA LYS A 155 -28.75 1.81 5.26
C LYS A 155 -27.91 1.63 6.52
N GLN A 156 -28.36 0.75 7.42
CA GLN A 156 -27.60 0.48 8.63
C GLN A 156 -26.33 -0.32 8.29
N SER A 157 -25.18 0.16 8.78
CA SER A 157 -23.95 -0.65 8.80
C SER A 157 -24.21 -1.94 9.58
N SER A 158 -23.68 -3.08 9.13
CA SER A 158 -23.81 -4.32 9.89
C SER A 158 -22.85 -4.30 11.09
N ALA A 159 -23.25 -4.89 12.21
CA ALA A 159 -22.37 -5.07 13.36
C ALA A 159 -21.07 -5.80 13.01
N THR A 160 -21.11 -6.69 12.00
CA THR A 160 -19.93 -7.40 11.48
C THR A 160 -18.96 -6.49 10.74
N LEU A 161 -19.44 -5.50 9.98
CA LEU A 161 -18.59 -4.53 9.30
C LEU A 161 -17.91 -3.62 10.33
N ASP A 162 -18.68 -3.13 11.30
CA ASP A 162 -18.16 -2.26 12.36
C ASP A 162 -17.09 -2.98 13.20
N ASP A 163 -17.32 -4.25 13.57
CA ASP A 163 -16.35 -5.07 14.29
C ASP A 163 -15.08 -5.38 13.48
N ALA A 164 -15.22 -5.67 12.18
CA ALA A 164 -14.07 -5.88 11.30
C ALA A 164 -13.18 -4.63 11.22
N ILE A 165 -13.80 -3.45 11.06
CA ILE A 165 -13.11 -2.16 11.03
C ILE A 165 -12.43 -1.88 12.38
N GLU A 166 -13.12 -2.04 13.50
CA GLU A 166 -12.59 -1.72 14.83
C GLU A 166 -11.37 -2.59 15.17
N VAL A 167 -11.43 -3.88 14.86
CA VAL A 167 -10.29 -4.78 15.09
C VAL A 167 -9.10 -4.42 14.21
N ALA A 168 -9.32 -4.09 12.94
CA ALA A 168 -8.22 -3.68 12.05
C ALA A 168 -7.58 -2.35 12.49
N LEU A 169 -8.40 -1.37 12.88
CA LEU A 169 -7.93 -0.08 13.42
C LEU A 169 -7.14 -0.26 14.73
N THR A 170 -7.66 -1.08 15.66
CA THR A 170 -6.96 -1.38 16.90
C THR A 170 -5.66 -2.13 16.64
N SER A 171 -5.70 -3.15 15.78
CA SER A 171 -4.55 -3.97 15.40
C SER A 171 -3.42 -3.11 14.84
N THR A 172 -3.72 -2.32 13.82
CA THR A 172 -2.72 -1.48 13.13
C THR A 172 -2.20 -0.34 14.00
N ARG A 173 -3.06 0.32 14.79
CA ARG A 173 -2.63 1.38 15.72
C ARG A 173 -1.72 0.86 16.83
N LEU A 174 -1.98 -0.35 17.33
CA LEU A 174 -1.15 -0.99 18.36
C LEU A 174 0.09 -1.68 17.76
N ALA A 175 0.15 -1.91 16.45
CA ALA A 175 1.36 -2.34 15.77
C ALA A 175 2.38 -1.19 15.54
N GLN A 176 1.94 0.07 15.65
CA GLN A 176 2.79 1.24 15.44
C GLN A 176 3.92 1.30 16.47
N TYR A 177 5.16 1.43 16.01
CA TYR A 177 6.33 1.55 16.88
C TYR A 177 6.37 2.90 17.61
N PRO A 178 7.11 3.01 18.73
CA PRO A 178 7.27 4.27 19.47
C PRO A 178 7.77 5.43 18.62
N VAL A 179 8.66 5.18 17.65
CA VAL A 179 9.16 6.21 16.73
C VAL A 179 8.09 6.70 15.74
N GLY A 180 7.00 5.94 15.58
CA GLY A 180 5.87 6.26 14.71
C GLY A 180 5.74 5.39 13.45
N ALA A 181 6.77 4.63 13.11
CA ALA A 181 6.78 3.76 11.94
C ALA A 181 5.86 2.53 12.06
N TRP A 182 5.66 1.85 10.95
CA TRP A 182 5.14 0.48 10.88
C TRP A 182 6.15 -0.49 10.27
N GLY A 183 5.98 -1.77 10.60
CA GLY A 183 6.74 -2.87 10.02
C GLY A 183 5.99 -3.54 8.88
N HIS A 184 6.66 -4.40 8.13
CA HIS A 184 6.10 -5.08 6.95
C HIS A 184 4.87 -5.95 7.26
N ASN A 185 4.90 -6.68 8.37
CA ASN A 185 3.83 -7.59 8.77
C ASN A 185 3.95 -8.00 10.23
N TYR A 186 2.88 -8.59 10.75
CA TYR A 186 2.85 -9.20 12.08
C TYR A 186 1.88 -10.39 12.13
N ASP A 187 2.20 -11.37 12.97
CA ASP A 187 1.52 -12.68 12.99
C ASP A 187 0.63 -12.90 14.24
N ARG A 188 0.54 -11.88 15.10
CA ARG A 188 -0.24 -11.88 16.34
C ARG A 188 -0.92 -10.54 16.53
N MET A 189 -2.12 -10.54 17.11
CA MET A 189 -2.81 -9.31 17.47
C MET A 189 -1.98 -8.54 18.51
N PRO A 190 -1.60 -7.28 18.25
CA PRO A 190 -0.97 -6.44 19.26
C PRO A 190 -1.99 -6.03 20.33
N ARG A 191 -1.63 -6.14 21.62
CA ARG A 191 -2.45 -5.65 22.75
C ARG A 191 -1.96 -4.33 23.32
N GLN A 192 -0.72 -4.00 23.02
CA GLN A 192 -0.06 -2.74 23.32
C GLN A 192 0.98 -2.47 22.24
N GLN A 193 1.43 -1.22 22.17
CA GLN A 193 2.50 -0.83 21.26
C GLN A 193 3.83 -1.51 21.64
N PRO A 194 4.73 -1.74 20.67
CA PRO A 194 6.07 -2.22 20.97
C PRO A 194 6.77 -1.34 22.02
N SER A 195 7.55 -1.96 22.90
CA SER A 195 8.16 -1.29 24.04
C SER A 195 9.21 -0.26 23.60
N VAL A 196 9.12 0.96 24.13
CA VAL A 196 10.12 2.03 23.95
C VAL A 196 11.50 1.68 24.52
N SER A 197 11.58 0.79 25.51
CA SER A 197 12.89 0.34 26.04
C SER A 197 13.63 -0.57 25.05
N HIS A 198 12.91 -1.20 24.13
CA HIS A 198 13.48 -2.07 23.10
C HIS A 198 13.58 -1.37 21.73
N TYR A 199 12.59 -0.54 21.40
CA TYR A 199 12.50 0.29 20.19
C TYR A 199 12.54 1.77 20.59
N PRO A 200 13.73 2.32 20.94
CA PRO A 200 13.85 3.69 21.40
C PRO A 200 13.50 4.68 20.28
N ILE A 201 13.06 5.88 20.68
CA ILE A 201 12.81 6.98 19.75
C ILE A 201 14.15 7.66 19.48
N LEU A 202 14.69 7.44 18.29
CA LEU A 202 15.98 7.96 17.83
C LEU A 202 15.79 8.70 16.51
N ASP A 203 16.76 9.56 16.18
CA ASP A 203 16.90 10.13 14.84
C ASP A 203 17.80 9.21 13.99
N ALA A 204 17.61 9.22 12.67
CA ALA A 204 18.41 8.43 11.76
C ALA A 204 19.87 8.88 11.74
N SER A 205 20.76 7.91 11.64
CA SER A 205 22.19 8.12 11.55
C SER A 205 22.84 7.14 10.58
N TYR A 206 24.06 7.49 10.15
CA TYR A 206 24.87 6.54 9.42
C TYR A 206 25.35 5.44 10.37
N PRO A 207 25.30 4.16 9.97
CA PRO A 207 26.07 3.15 10.67
C PRO A 207 27.57 3.44 10.52
N ASP A 208 28.37 2.99 11.48
CA ASP A 208 29.83 3.12 11.43
C ASP A 208 30.39 2.46 10.16
N ASP A 209 29.88 1.27 9.85
CA ASP A 209 30.13 0.55 8.61
C ASP A 209 28.91 -0.32 8.23
N TRP A 210 28.86 -0.78 6.98
CA TRP A 210 27.82 -1.69 6.52
C TRP A 210 28.38 -2.75 5.55
N SER A 211 27.83 -3.96 5.59
CA SER A 211 28.30 -5.06 4.74
C SER A 211 27.94 -4.83 3.27
N ARG A 212 28.92 -4.89 2.35
CA ARG A 212 28.66 -4.83 0.90
C ARG A 212 28.12 -6.14 0.33
N THR A 213 28.00 -7.16 1.17
CA THR A 213 27.33 -8.43 0.86
C THR A 213 26.09 -8.61 1.73
N TRP A 214 25.07 -9.26 1.19
CA TRP A 214 23.79 -9.45 1.86
C TRP A 214 23.91 -10.29 3.14
N THR A 215 23.52 -9.72 4.28
CA THR A 215 23.70 -10.33 5.61
C THR A 215 22.64 -11.36 5.98
N LYS A 216 21.47 -11.33 5.33
CA LYS A 216 20.29 -12.18 5.63
C LYS A 216 19.74 -12.00 7.06
N GLU A 217 20.10 -10.92 7.73
CA GLU A 217 19.70 -10.68 9.12
C GLU A 217 18.24 -10.22 9.25
N TYR A 218 17.72 -9.56 8.21
CA TYR A 218 16.40 -8.93 8.19
C TYR A 218 16.17 -8.06 9.45
N ALA A 219 17.13 -7.19 9.75
CA ALA A 219 17.10 -6.35 10.95
C ALA A 219 16.10 -5.17 10.85
N GLY A 220 15.68 -4.81 9.63
CA GLY A 220 14.78 -3.70 9.38
C GLY A 220 13.43 -3.88 10.06
N CYS A 221 13.01 -2.92 10.86
CA CYS A 221 11.71 -2.92 11.53
C CYS A 221 10.87 -1.68 11.24
N TYR A 222 11.49 -0.57 10.81
CA TYR A 222 10.80 0.64 10.41
C TYR A 222 10.81 0.75 8.89
N MET A 223 9.64 0.61 8.27
CA MET A 223 9.55 0.40 6.82
C MET A 223 8.95 1.60 6.10
N LEU A 224 9.70 2.12 5.13
CA LEU A 224 9.22 3.00 4.06
C LEU A 224 9.08 2.26 2.72
N ASN A 225 9.75 1.10 2.59
CA ASN A 225 9.63 0.21 1.43
C ASN A 225 8.16 -0.02 1.05
N ASP A 226 7.87 0.05 -0.24
CA ASP A 226 6.54 -0.15 -0.81
C ASP A 226 5.46 0.74 -0.14
N ASN A 227 5.92 1.91 0.32
CA ASN A 227 5.15 2.94 0.99
C ASN A 227 4.43 2.49 2.27
N ILE A 228 4.92 1.46 2.99
CA ILE A 228 4.25 0.87 4.17
C ILE A 228 3.80 1.95 5.17
N THR A 229 4.73 2.76 5.70
CA THR A 229 4.38 3.77 6.70
C THR A 229 3.53 4.90 6.10
N GLN A 230 3.78 5.26 4.85
CA GLN A 230 3.06 6.31 4.13
C GLN A 230 1.58 5.95 3.90
N ASN A 231 1.31 4.72 3.47
CA ASN A 231 -0.04 4.18 3.30
C ASN A 231 -0.77 4.08 4.64
N MET A 232 -0.06 3.69 5.71
CA MET A 232 -0.62 3.69 7.06
C MET A 232 -0.96 5.10 7.56
N ILE A 233 -0.11 6.11 7.29
CA ILE A 233 -0.41 7.52 7.59
C ILE A 233 -1.69 7.95 6.84
N GLY A 234 -1.78 7.69 5.53
CA GLY A 234 -2.95 8.01 4.72
C GLY A 234 -4.23 7.34 5.24
N MET A 235 -4.15 6.06 5.60
CA MET A 235 -5.28 5.32 6.18
C MET A 235 -5.70 5.90 7.54
N MET A 236 -4.76 6.27 8.41
CA MET A 236 -5.06 6.88 9.71
C MET A 236 -5.69 8.27 9.56
N LEU A 237 -5.24 9.08 8.60
CA LEU A 237 -5.88 10.36 8.27
C LEU A 237 -7.31 10.17 7.75
N LEU A 238 -7.53 9.17 6.89
CA LEU A 238 -8.86 8.81 6.42
C LEU A 238 -9.76 8.35 7.58
N ALA A 239 -9.25 7.51 8.47
CA ALA A 239 -9.99 7.06 9.64
C ALA A 239 -10.40 8.24 10.53
N TRP A 240 -9.48 9.18 10.79
CA TRP A 240 -9.78 10.42 11.51
C TRP A 240 -10.88 11.23 10.80
N GLN A 241 -10.74 11.47 9.49
CA GLN A 241 -11.72 12.24 8.72
C GLN A 241 -13.13 11.64 8.77
N LEU A 242 -13.24 10.30 8.71
CA LEU A 242 -14.53 9.62 8.66
C LEU A 242 -15.15 9.31 10.03
N THR A 243 -14.35 9.30 11.11
CA THR A 243 -14.83 8.96 12.46
C THR A 243 -14.84 10.14 13.42
N GLY A 244 -14.03 11.17 13.16
CA GLY A 244 -13.76 12.26 14.10
C GLY A 244 -12.91 11.85 15.31
N ASP A 245 -12.34 10.64 15.34
CA ASP A 245 -11.58 10.15 16.48
C ASP A 245 -10.10 10.56 16.39
N ASP A 246 -9.69 11.45 17.30
CA ASP A 246 -8.35 12.02 17.35
C ASP A 246 -7.24 10.98 17.60
N ARG A 247 -7.58 9.78 18.10
CA ARG A 247 -6.58 8.69 18.23
C ARG A 247 -5.93 8.34 16.90
N TYR A 248 -6.67 8.46 15.80
CA TYR A 248 -6.14 8.19 14.45
C TYR A 248 -5.35 9.39 13.91
N ARG A 249 -5.79 10.62 14.18
CA ARG A 249 -5.01 11.83 13.89
C ARG A 249 -3.64 11.78 14.56
N ASP A 250 -3.62 11.44 15.84
CA ASP A 250 -2.39 11.35 16.62
C ASP A 250 -1.50 10.20 16.11
N SER A 251 -2.09 9.09 15.64
CA SER A 251 -1.33 8.00 15.01
C SER A 251 -0.71 8.43 13.69
N ALA A 252 -1.43 9.16 12.85
CA ALA A 252 -0.90 9.72 11.60
C ALA A 252 0.24 10.73 11.88
N ILE A 253 0.06 11.62 12.86
CA ILE A 253 1.09 12.59 13.28
C ILE A 253 2.35 11.87 13.75
N ARG A 254 2.24 10.82 14.58
CA ARG A 254 3.42 10.02 14.95
C ARG A 254 4.10 9.38 13.75
N GLY A 255 3.34 8.89 12.77
CA GLY A 255 3.91 8.42 11.50
C GLY A 255 4.69 9.52 10.78
N GLY A 256 4.16 10.74 10.75
CA GLY A 256 4.89 11.91 10.25
C GLY A 256 6.15 12.24 11.05
N GLU A 257 6.10 12.14 12.38
CA GLU A 257 7.27 12.33 13.24
C GLU A 257 8.35 11.29 12.96
N PHE A 258 7.99 10.04 12.64
CA PHE A 258 8.96 9.08 12.11
C PHE A 258 9.59 9.58 10.81
N LEU A 259 8.82 10.10 9.85
CA LEU A 259 9.40 10.64 8.60
C LEU A 259 10.38 11.78 8.87
N LEU A 260 10.09 12.67 9.83
CA LEU A 260 11.02 13.72 10.24
C LEU A 260 12.33 13.14 10.81
N ARG A 261 12.23 12.13 11.67
CA ARG A 261 13.38 11.47 12.31
C ARG A 261 14.16 10.58 11.36
N ALA A 262 13.49 9.99 10.39
CA ALA A 262 14.08 9.07 9.42
C ALA A 262 14.86 9.80 8.32
N GLN A 263 14.69 11.13 8.17
CA GLN A 263 15.53 11.89 7.25
C GLN A 263 16.99 11.73 7.69
N MET A 264 17.81 11.16 6.80
CA MET A 264 19.23 10.97 7.05
C MET A 264 19.91 12.33 7.21
N PRO A 265 20.94 12.46 8.06
CA PRO A 265 21.63 13.73 8.23
C PRO A 265 22.47 14.07 6.99
N ASP A 266 22.94 15.32 6.94
CA ASP A 266 23.93 15.76 5.95
C ASP A 266 25.09 14.74 5.83
N PRO A 267 25.58 14.46 4.61
CA PRO A 267 25.30 15.19 3.37
C PRO A 267 24.12 14.64 2.53
N GLN A 268 23.31 13.71 3.06
CA GLN A 268 22.26 13.04 2.28
C GLN A 268 20.86 13.18 2.92
N PRO A 269 20.26 14.39 2.97
CA PRO A 269 18.98 14.67 3.63
C PRO A 269 17.75 14.05 2.94
N ALA A 270 17.71 12.72 2.86
CA ALA A 270 16.67 11.91 2.24
C ALA A 270 16.45 10.61 3.05
N TRP A 271 15.72 9.64 2.52
CA TRP A 271 15.28 8.46 3.28
C TRP A 271 15.79 7.16 2.67
N ALA A 272 16.04 6.16 3.51
CA ALA A 272 16.27 4.77 3.12
C ALA A 272 14.93 4.02 2.98
N GLN A 273 14.95 2.82 2.39
CA GLN A 273 13.76 1.97 2.36
C GLN A 273 13.37 1.44 3.74
N GLN A 274 14.36 1.12 4.58
CA GLN A 274 14.11 0.57 5.91
C GLN A 274 15.24 0.90 6.88
N TYR A 275 14.87 0.91 8.16
CA TYR A 275 15.77 1.15 9.28
C TYR A 275 15.62 0.08 10.34
N ASP A 276 16.72 -0.23 11.02
CA ASP A 276 16.70 -1.05 12.23
C ASP A 276 16.17 -0.26 13.45
N ARG A 277 16.11 -0.92 14.61
CA ARG A 277 15.67 -0.29 15.87
C ARG A 277 16.60 0.83 16.38
N HIS A 278 17.77 0.99 15.77
CA HIS A 278 18.74 2.05 16.05
C HIS A 278 18.67 3.18 15.03
N MET A 279 17.68 3.17 14.13
CA MET A 279 17.50 4.13 13.05
C MET A 279 18.67 4.18 12.06
N HIS A 280 19.33 3.04 11.85
CA HIS A 280 20.32 2.88 10.78
C HIS A 280 19.68 2.24 9.55
N PRO A 281 19.98 2.72 8.33
CA PRO A 281 19.66 1.98 7.11
C PRO A 281 20.26 0.57 7.15
N VAL A 282 19.47 -0.44 6.80
CA VAL A 282 19.87 -1.85 6.83
C VAL A 282 19.44 -2.61 5.58
N TRP A 283 20.08 -3.76 5.36
CA TRP A 283 19.67 -4.70 4.30
C TRP A 283 18.25 -5.20 4.54
N ASP A 284 17.49 -5.36 3.44
CA ASP A 284 16.33 -6.24 3.41
C ASP A 284 16.59 -7.46 2.52
N ARG A 285 16.05 -7.49 1.29
CA ARG A 285 16.33 -8.56 0.32
C ARG A 285 17.76 -8.45 -0.25
N LYS A 286 18.19 -9.51 -0.95
CA LYS A 286 19.53 -9.60 -1.55
C LYS A 286 19.90 -8.48 -2.54
N PHE A 287 18.90 -7.71 -2.99
CA PHE A 287 19.02 -6.59 -3.93
C PHE A 287 18.59 -5.24 -3.31
N GLU A 288 18.51 -5.17 -1.97
CA GLU A 288 18.04 -3.99 -1.22
C GLU A 288 19.03 -3.64 -0.10
N PRO A 289 20.15 -2.97 -0.45
CA PRO A 289 21.22 -2.65 0.48
C PRO A 289 20.88 -1.44 1.37
N PRO A 290 21.63 -1.24 2.47
CA PRO A 290 21.70 0.03 3.19
C PRO A 290 22.06 1.17 2.25
N ALA A 291 21.08 2.01 1.93
CA ALA A 291 21.24 3.09 0.96
C ALA A 291 20.14 4.14 1.15
N ILE A 292 20.41 5.34 0.66
CA ILE A 292 19.34 6.29 0.38
C ILE A 292 18.50 5.73 -0.76
N SER A 293 17.18 5.74 -0.58
CA SER A 293 16.20 5.31 -1.57
C SER A 293 15.59 6.47 -2.35
N GLY A 294 15.74 6.46 -3.67
CA GLY A 294 15.17 7.51 -4.53
C GLY A 294 13.64 7.49 -4.59
N SER A 295 13.02 6.31 -4.66
CA SER A 295 11.55 6.19 -4.75
C SER A 295 10.89 6.55 -3.42
N GLU A 296 11.35 5.94 -2.32
CA GLU A 296 10.71 6.14 -1.02
C GLU A 296 10.90 7.56 -0.48
N SER A 297 12.02 8.21 -0.84
CA SER A 297 12.21 9.63 -0.50
C SER A 297 11.20 10.54 -1.18
N GLN A 298 10.84 10.27 -2.44
CA GLN A 298 9.83 11.06 -3.14
C GLN A 298 8.46 10.89 -2.49
N THR A 299 8.06 9.66 -2.15
CA THR A 299 6.80 9.43 -1.44
C THR A 299 6.82 10.04 -0.04
N ALA A 300 7.93 9.95 0.72
CA ALA A 300 8.05 10.57 2.03
C ALA A 300 7.80 12.09 1.97
N ILE A 301 8.36 12.78 0.97
CA ILE A 301 8.09 14.21 0.72
C ILE A 301 6.61 14.46 0.43
N GLU A 302 5.99 13.65 -0.43
CA GLU A 302 4.57 13.74 -0.76
C GLU A 302 3.69 13.55 0.48
N THR A 303 3.97 12.54 1.31
CA THR A 303 3.25 12.25 2.57
C THR A 303 3.41 13.36 3.61
N LEU A 304 4.58 13.98 3.69
CA LEU A 304 4.80 15.14 4.57
C LEU A 304 3.96 16.35 4.15
N MET A 305 3.79 16.56 2.83
CA MET A 305 2.85 17.58 2.32
C MET A 305 1.39 17.23 2.66
N ASP A 306 0.99 15.96 2.51
CA ASP A 306 -0.36 15.49 2.86
C ASP A 306 -0.66 15.72 4.36
N LEU A 307 0.31 15.42 5.23
CA LEU A 307 0.23 15.67 6.67
C LEU A 307 0.11 17.16 6.99
N TYR A 308 0.90 18.01 6.34
CA TYR A 308 0.77 19.47 6.49
C TYR A 308 -0.63 19.94 6.09
N GLU A 309 -1.14 19.51 4.94
CA GLU A 309 -2.47 19.91 4.47
C GLU A 309 -3.56 19.45 5.44
N ALA A 310 -3.46 18.23 5.99
CA ALA A 310 -4.43 17.69 6.94
C ALA A 310 -4.35 18.30 8.35
N THR A 311 -3.16 18.67 8.83
CA THR A 311 -2.94 19.04 10.24
C THR A 311 -2.54 20.51 10.46
N GLN A 312 -2.12 21.18 9.39
CA GLN A 312 -1.51 22.52 9.39
C GLN A 312 -0.23 22.63 10.24
N ASP A 313 0.41 21.51 10.58
CA ASP A 313 1.67 21.48 11.31
C ASP A 313 2.86 21.76 10.38
N ALA A 314 3.41 22.97 10.47
CA ALA A 314 4.50 23.43 9.62
C ALA A 314 5.82 22.63 9.77
N ARG A 315 5.99 21.83 10.84
CA ARG A 315 7.16 20.96 11.01
C ARG A 315 7.30 19.99 9.84
N PHE A 316 6.20 19.52 9.26
CA PHE A 316 6.24 18.59 8.13
C PHE A 316 6.78 19.20 6.83
N LEU A 317 6.83 20.52 6.70
CA LEU A 317 7.40 21.17 5.52
C LEU A 317 8.91 21.41 5.61
N GLN A 318 9.49 21.34 6.81
CA GLN A 318 10.91 21.63 7.06
C GLN A 318 11.88 20.74 6.27
N PRO A 319 11.71 19.40 6.18
CA PRO A 319 12.70 18.53 5.53
C PRO A 319 12.63 18.56 3.99
N ILE A 320 11.61 19.18 3.39
CA ILE A 320 11.28 19.00 1.97
C ILE A 320 12.31 19.65 1.05
N GLU A 321 12.61 20.93 1.26
CA GLU A 321 13.56 21.67 0.41
C GLU A 321 14.96 21.03 0.37
N PRO A 322 15.61 20.70 1.52
CA PRO A 322 16.92 20.04 1.48
C PRO A 322 16.85 18.65 0.82
N ALA A 323 15.76 17.90 1.01
CA ALA A 323 15.59 16.60 0.37
C ALA A 323 15.49 16.69 -1.15
N ILE A 324 14.68 17.60 -1.68
CA ILE A 324 14.55 17.83 -3.13
C ILE A 324 15.90 18.27 -3.71
N ALA A 325 16.59 19.21 -3.04
CA ALA A 325 17.89 19.70 -3.48
C ALA A 325 18.91 18.56 -3.57
N TYR A 326 18.98 17.71 -2.54
CA TYR A 326 19.86 16.55 -2.52
C TYR A 326 19.49 15.51 -3.60
N LEU A 327 18.22 15.11 -3.71
CA LEU A 327 17.79 14.10 -4.69
C LEU A 327 18.04 14.53 -6.14
N LYS A 328 17.96 15.83 -6.44
CA LYS A 328 18.35 16.38 -7.75
C LYS A 328 19.83 16.15 -8.07
N THR A 329 20.71 16.08 -7.06
CA THR A 329 22.13 15.75 -7.27
C THR A 329 22.36 14.26 -7.59
N CYS A 330 21.40 13.39 -7.28
CA CYS A 330 21.47 11.96 -7.56
C CYS A 330 20.91 11.59 -8.95
N LEU A 331 20.38 12.56 -9.71
CA LEU A 331 19.81 12.29 -11.02
C LEU A 331 20.87 11.76 -11.98
N ARG A 332 20.48 10.73 -12.73
CA ARG A 332 21.26 10.20 -13.84
C ARG A 332 21.25 11.17 -15.03
N PRO A 333 22.18 11.02 -15.99
CA PRO A 333 22.18 11.82 -17.22
C PRO A 333 20.87 11.74 -18.03
N ASP A 334 20.13 10.63 -17.93
CA ASP A 334 18.84 10.41 -18.57
C ASP A 334 17.64 10.99 -17.79
N GLY A 335 17.88 11.64 -16.63
CA GLY A 335 16.85 12.18 -15.75
C GLY A 335 16.17 11.14 -14.86
N GLY A 336 16.56 9.86 -14.95
CA GLY A 336 16.15 8.82 -14.03
C GLY A 336 16.75 9.00 -12.64
N LEU A 337 16.06 8.50 -11.61
CA LEU A 337 16.55 8.52 -10.25
C LEU A 337 16.97 7.10 -9.85
N PRO A 338 18.23 6.86 -9.43
CA PRO A 338 18.63 5.57 -8.91
C PRO A 338 17.76 5.18 -7.71
N ARG A 339 17.36 3.90 -7.67
CA ARG A 339 16.64 3.38 -6.51
C ARG A 339 17.50 3.39 -5.27
N TYR A 340 18.82 3.19 -5.40
CA TYR A 340 19.78 3.19 -4.29
C TYR A 340 20.97 4.11 -4.57
N SER A 341 21.24 5.01 -3.62
CA SER A 341 22.50 5.79 -3.57
C SER A 341 23.28 5.39 -2.32
N GLU A 342 24.54 5.01 -2.51
CA GLU A 342 25.44 4.58 -1.45
C GLU A 342 25.57 5.64 -0.35
N LEU A 343 25.56 5.18 0.90
CA LEU A 343 25.71 6.04 2.06
C LEU A 343 27.04 6.80 2.00
N LYS A 344 26.99 8.11 2.28
CA LYS A 344 28.09 9.09 2.29
C LYS A 344 28.73 9.42 0.92
N THR A 345 28.63 8.56 -0.09
CA THR A 345 29.35 8.75 -1.38
C THR A 345 28.44 9.17 -2.54
N ASN A 346 27.12 8.99 -2.44
CA ASN A 346 26.13 9.18 -3.52
C ASN A 346 26.35 8.28 -4.74
N LYS A 347 27.24 7.29 -4.67
CA LYS A 347 27.47 6.36 -5.77
C LYS A 347 26.19 5.55 -6.00
N PRO A 348 25.63 5.49 -7.22
CA PRO A 348 24.45 4.67 -7.45
C PRO A 348 24.80 3.19 -7.25
N LEU A 349 23.90 2.46 -6.60
CA LEU A 349 24.05 1.04 -6.31
C LEU A 349 23.06 0.21 -7.13
N TYR A 350 23.60 -0.78 -7.83
CA TYR A 350 22.90 -1.74 -8.66
C TYR A 350 23.38 -3.15 -8.32
N PHE A 351 22.79 -4.13 -8.98
CA PHE A 351 23.20 -5.52 -8.90
C PHE A 351 23.31 -6.07 -10.31
N ASN A 352 24.35 -6.86 -10.57
CA ASN A 352 24.42 -7.62 -11.82
C ASN A 352 23.48 -8.84 -11.79
N LEU A 353 23.43 -9.62 -12.88
CA LEU A 353 22.62 -10.83 -12.97
C LEU A 353 22.98 -11.91 -11.94
N GLN A 354 24.19 -11.86 -11.36
CA GLN A 354 24.66 -12.74 -10.29
C GLN A 354 24.34 -12.18 -8.89
N TYR A 355 23.68 -11.02 -8.79
CA TYR A 355 23.40 -10.30 -7.55
C TYR A 355 24.65 -9.85 -6.79
N GLU A 356 25.69 -9.49 -7.53
CA GLU A 356 26.86 -8.81 -6.98
C GLU A 356 26.63 -7.30 -7.02
N LEU A 357 26.92 -6.63 -5.91
CA LEU A 357 26.76 -5.18 -5.77
C LEU A 357 27.74 -4.46 -6.71
N THR A 358 27.21 -3.54 -7.52
CA THR A 358 27.98 -2.77 -8.50
C THR A 358 27.44 -1.35 -8.62
N SER A 359 28.17 -0.48 -9.32
CA SER A 359 27.64 0.82 -9.81
C SER A 359 27.50 0.87 -11.32
N ASP A 360 27.72 -0.25 -11.98
CA ASP A 360 27.48 -0.44 -13.39
C ASP A 360 26.03 -0.89 -13.60
N ASP A 361 25.29 -0.14 -14.41
CA ASP A 361 23.89 -0.38 -14.74
C ASP A 361 23.69 -1.14 -16.05
N SER A 362 24.77 -1.59 -16.71
CA SER A 362 24.69 -2.26 -18.02
C SER A 362 24.14 -3.69 -17.95
N GLU A 363 24.24 -4.38 -16.80
CA GLU A 363 23.84 -5.80 -16.64
C GLU A 363 22.88 -6.03 -15.46
N MET A 364 21.87 -5.17 -15.31
CA MET A 364 20.90 -5.30 -14.21
C MET A 364 19.84 -6.39 -14.47
N PRO A 365 19.33 -7.07 -13.42
CA PRO A 365 18.12 -7.86 -13.50
C PRO A 365 16.93 -7.07 -14.07
N ASP A 366 16.23 -7.66 -15.04
CA ASP A 366 15.12 -7.04 -15.78
C ASP A 366 13.79 -6.99 -15.01
N HIS A 367 13.67 -7.75 -13.93
CA HIS A 367 12.45 -7.88 -13.12
C HIS A 367 12.43 -6.96 -11.90
N TYR A 368 13.44 -6.09 -11.71
CA TYR A 368 13.49 -5.16 -10.58
C TYR A 368 13.85 -3.74 -11.03
N GLY A 369 13.05 -2.76 -10.62
CA GLY A 369 13.22 -1.36 -10.99
C GLY A 369 14.33 -0.67 -10.21
N PHE A 370 15.57 -0.78 -10.69
CA PHE A 370 16.73 -0.11 -10.09
C PHE A 370 16.87 1.37 -10.46
N VAL A 371 16.17 1.83 -11.51
CA VAL A 371 16.09 3.24 -11.89
C VAL A 371 14.62 3.60 -12.01
N GLY A 372 14.18 4.53 -11.18
CA GLY A 372 12.81 5.03 -11.14
C GLY A 372 12.64 6.33 -11.93
N LYS A 373 11.39 6.67 -12.22
CA LYS A 373 11.04 7.99 -12.75
C LYS A 373 11.26 9.06 -11.67
N SER A 374 11.90 10.16 -12.03
CA SER A 374 11.92 11.37 -11.21
C SER A 374 10.58 12.11 -11.31
N ARG A 375 9.95 12.35 -10.16
CA ARG A 375 8.79 13.23 -9.92
C ARG A 375 9.20 14.53 -9.23
N LEU A 376 10.50 14.77 -9.04
CA LEU A 376 11.01 15.89 -8.24
C LEU A 376 10.48 17.24 -8.70
N ASP A 377 10.38 17.48 -10.01
CA ASP A 377 9.83 18.74 -10.53
C ASP A 377 8.35 18.91 -10.13
N SER A 378 7.52 17.88 -10.32
CA SER A 378 6.11 17.95 -9.91
C SER A 378 5.93 18.11 -8.40
N ILE A 379 6.79 17.45 -7.62
CA ILE A 379 6.80 17.52 -6.15
C ILE A 379 7.20 18.93 -5.70
N GLU A 380 8.28 19.48 -6.27
CA GLU A 380 8.74 20.85 -5.98
C GLU A 380 7.66 21.88 -6.33
N GLN A 381 7.00 21.72 -7.48
CA GLN A 381 5.88 22.59 -7.85
C GLN A 381 4.72 22.50 -6.84
N ARG A 382 4.39 21.30 -6.34
CA ARG A 382 3.37 21.15 -5.28
C ARG A 382 3.82 21.83 -3.99
N TYR A 383 5.06 21.60 -3.56
CA TYR A 383 5.64 22.22 -2.36
C TYR A 383 5.59 23.76 -2.43
N LEU A 384 6.01 24.35 -3.55
CA LEU A 384 5.95 25.80 -3.77
C LEU A 384 4.51 26.33 -3.68
N ARG A 385 3.53 25.63 -4.28
CA ARG A 385 2.10 26.00 -4.16
C ARG A 385 1.63 26.00 -2.72
N ILE A 386 1.95 24.95 -1.95
CA ILE A 386 1.60 24.83 -0.53
C ILE A 386 2.20 25.98 0.27
N ARG A 387 3.50 26.25 0.09
CA ARG A 387 4.22 27.34 0.77
C ARG A 387 3.63 28.71 0.48
N GLU A 388 3.20 28.93 -0.75
CA GLU A 388 2.58 30.17 -1.21
C GLU A 388 1.06 30.22 -0.95
N ARG A 389 0.48 29.18 -0.35
CA ARG A 389 -0.96 29.02 -0.10
C ARG A 389 -1.81 29.18 -1.37
N LYS A 390 -1.28 28.74 -2.51
CA LYS A 390 -1.97 28.76 -3.79
C LYS A 390 -2.84 27.52 -3.93
N THR A 391 -4.09 27.72 -4.34
CA THR A 391 -5.00 26.61 -4.65
C THR A 391 -4.69 26.03 -6.02
N GLU A 392 -4.76 24.71 -6.14
CA GLU A 392 -4.67 24.01 -7.42
C GLU A 392 -6.06 23.91 -8.04
N LYS A 393 -6.20 24.32 -9.30
CA LYS A 393 -7.41 24.02 -10.07
C LYS A 393 -7.31 22.59 -10.56
N ALA A 394 -8.34 21.78 -10.26
CA ALA A 394 -8.44 20.44 -10.81
C ALA A 394 -8.30 20.48 -12.34
N ALA A 395 -7.41 19.64 -12.88
CA ALA A 395 -7.26 19.52 -14.31
C ALA A 395 -8.57 19.01 -14.94
N LYS A 396 -9.03 19.69 -16.00
CA LYS A 396 -10.21 19.23 -16.73
C LYS A 396 -9.89 17.94 -17.48
N ILE A 397 -10.71 16.92 -17.28
CA ILE A 397 -10.65 15.68 -18.07
C ILE A 397 -11.25 15.97 -19.44
N SER A 398 -10.52 15.64 -20.51
CA SER A 398 -10.99 15.92 -21.86
C SER A 398 -12.11 14.97 -22.29
N ALA A 399 -13.14 15.49 -22.96
CA ALA A 399 -14.22 14.68 -23.51
C ALA A 399 -13.71 13.62 -24.50
N ASN A 400 -12.66 13.93 -25.27
CA ASN A 400 -12.02 12.98 -26.17
C ASN A 400 -11.45 11.78 -25.41
N ARG A 401 -10.80 12.01 -24.26
CA ARG A 401 -10.27 10.92 -23.43
C ARG A 401 -11.37 10.00 -22.92
N ILE A 402 -12.54 10.56 -22.60
CA ILE A 402 -13.70 9.77 -22.19
C ILE A 402 -14.29 8.99 -23.37
N ALA A 403 -14.39 9.61 -24.55
CA ALA A 403 -14.85 8.94 -25.76
C ALA A 403 -13.94 7.75 -26.12
N GLU A 404 -12.62 7.88 -25.98
CA GLU A 404 -11.66 6.78 -26.16
C GLU A 404 -11.92 5.62 -25.18
N ILE A 405 -12.16 5.91 -23.90
CA ILE A 405 -12.44 4.88 -22.89
C ILE A 405 -13.73 4.13 -23.22
N LEU A 406 -14.78 4.85 -23.63
CA LEU A 406 -16.07 4.25 -23.99
C LEU A 406 -15.96 3.42 -25.29
N ALA A 407 -15.24 3.92 -26.29
CA ALA A 407 -15.04 3.21 -27.56
C ALA A 407 -14.18 1.94 -27.41
N ALA A 408 -13.32 1.87 -26.38
CA ALA A 408 -12.50 0.70 -26.08
C ALA A 408 -13.24 -0.37 -25.24
N GLN A 409 -14.48 -0.11 -24.82
CA GLN A 409 -15.28 -1.08 -24.07
C GLN A 409 -15.93 -2.07 -25.05
N HIS A 410 -15.88 -3.36 -24.73
CA HIS A 410 -16.53 -4.41 -25.51
C HIS A 410 -18.04 -4.50 -25.19
N ASP A 411 -18.81 -5.21 -26.03
CA ASP A 411 -20.26 -5.35 -25.90
C ASP A 411 -20.73 -5.95 -24.57
N ASP A 412 -19.86 -6.72 -23.90
CA ASP A 412 -20.07 -7.30 -22.58
C ASP A 412 -19.75 -6.33 -21.41
N GLY A 413 -19.33 -5.10 -21.73
CA GLY A 413 -18.93 -4.08 -20.77
C GLY A 413 -17.47 -4.20 -20.29
N GLY A 414 -16.71 -5.19 -20.76
CA GLY A 414 -15.31 -5.38 -20.38
C GLY A 414 -14.33 -4.50 -21.17
N TRP A 415 -13.28 -4.02 -20.52
CA TRP A 415 -12.09 -3.51 -21.23
C TRP A 415 -11.09 -4.65 -21.34
N ARG A 416 -10.95 -5.20 -22.54
CA ARG A 416 -10.05 -6.33 -22.82
C ARG A 416 -8.72 -5.80 -23.33
N GLU A 417 -7.64 -6.42 -22.89
CA GLU A 417 -6.30 -6.06 -23.33
C GLU A 417 -5.40 -7.30 -23.51
N PRO A 418 -4.35 -7.22 -24.35
CA PRO A 418 -3.37 -8.29 -24.44
C PRO A 418 -2.73 -8.53 -23.06
N GLY A 419 -2.64 -9.80 -22.67
CA GLY A 419 -2.05 -10.17 -21.39
C GLY A 419 -2.08 -11.67 -21.18
N PHE A 420 -1.63 -12.09 -20.00
CA PHE A 420 -1.68 -13.49 -19.59
C PHE A 420 -2.38 -13.63 -18.25
N VAL A 421 -2.94 -14.81 -18.04
CA VAL A 421 -3.42 -15.31 -16.75
C VAL A 421 -2.59 -16.51 -16.32
N ARG A 422 -2.81 -17.02 -15.11
CA ARG A 422 -2.19 -18.27 -14.66
C ARG A 422 -3.22 -19.38 -14.49
N ASP A 423 -2.86 -20.56 -14.98
CA ASP A 423 -3.61 -21.80 -14.73
C ASP A 423 -3.43 -22.29 -13.27
N PRO A 424 -4.13 -23.36 -12.83
CA PRO A 424 -3.96 -23.92 -11.50
C PRO A 424 -2.54 -24.41 -11.16
N ASP A 425 -1.72 -24.73 -12.17
CA ASP A 425 -0.31 -25.10 -12.02
C ASP A 425 0.61 -23.87 -11.97
N GLY A 426 0.06 -22.65 -12.09
CA GLY A 426 0.80 -21.40 -12.12
C GLY A 426 1.44 -21.07 -13.48
N ARG A 427 1.18 -21.85 -14.53
CA ARG A 427 1.72 -21.60 -15.87
C ARG A 427 0.98 -20.43 -16.51
N LYS A 428 1.72 -19.64 -17.30
CA LYS A 428 1.14 -18.53 -18.05
C LYS A 428 0.28 -19.07 -19.19
N VAL A 429 -0.95 -18.58 -19.28
CA VAL A 429 -1.90 -18.82 -20.38
C VAL A 429 -2.22 -17.47 -21.00
N THR A 430 -2.18 -17.36 -22.32
CA THR A 430 -2.50 -16.13 -23.07
C THR A 430 -3.79 -16.36 -23.84
N PRO A 431 -4.96 -15.92 -23.34
CA PRO A 431 -6.23 -16.08 -24.03
C PRO A 431 -6.26 -15.25 -25.32
N GLU A 432 -6.83 -15.79 -26.40
CA GLU A 432 -6.89 -15.11 -27.70
C GLU A 432 -7.77 -13.85 -27.65
N GLU A 433 -8.81 -13.88 -26.83
CA GLU A 433 -9.75 -12.79 -26.58
C GLU A 433 -9.21 -11.69 -25.65
N GLY A 434 -8.00 -11.88 -25.11
CA GLY A 434 -7.36 -10.99 -24.14
C GLY A 434 -7.74 -11.28 -22.68
N VAL A 435 -7.35 -10.36 -21.81
CA VAL A 435 -7.61 -10.43 -20.36
C VAL A 435 -8.34 -9.17 -19.88
N ILE A 436 -8.94 -9.27 -18.70
CA ILE A 436 -9.49 -8.14 -17.97
C ILE A 436 -8.56 -7.81 -16.81
N GLN A 437 -8.02 -6.59 -16.76
CA GLN A 437 -7.22 -6.14 -15.64
C GLN A 437 -8.00 -5.22 -14.70
N SER A 438 -7.94 -5.51 -13.40
CA SER A 438 -8.53 -4.69 -12.36
C SER A 438 -7.93 -3.28 -12.35
N ALA A 439 -6.64 -3.12 -12.67
CA ALA A 439 -6.01 -1.80 -12.81
C ALA A 439 -6.69 -0.93 -13.90
N THR A 440 -6.98 -1.53 -15.06
CA THR A 440 -7.64 -0.85 -16.18
C THR A 440 -9.08 -0.49 -15.82
N PHE A 441 -9.81 -1.42 -15.20
CA PHE A 441 -11.16 -1.15 -14.68
C PHE A 441 -11.16 0.03 -13.69
N VAL A 442 -10.33 -0.02 -12.65
CA VAL A 442 -10.23 1.02 -11.61
C VAL A 442 -9.90 2.36 -12.23
N LYS A 443 -8.92 2.41 -13.14
CA LYS A 443 -8.52 3.63 -13.84
C LYS A 443 -9.66 4.21 -14.68
N ASN A 444 -10.32 3.40 -15.50
CA ASN A 444 -11.35 3.86 -16.41
C ASN A 444 -12.59 4.34 -15.65
N VAL A 445 -13.07 3.56 -14.67
CA VAL A 445 -14.20 3.94 -13.81
C VAL A 445 -13.90 5.23 -13.08
N ARG A 446 -12.69 5.37 -12.51
CA ARG A 446 -12.28 6.62 -11.83
C ARG A 446 -12.38 7.82 -12.76
N LEU A 447 -11.82 7.73 -13.97
CA LEU A 447 -11.83 8.83 -14.95
C LEU A 447 -13.25 9.18 -15.41
N LEU A 448 -14.10 8.17 -15.63
CA LEU A 448 -15.51 8.38 -15.99
C LEU A 448 -16.26 9.12 -14.88
N CYS A 449 -16.08 8.70 -13.62
CA CYS A 449 -16.71 9.35 -12.46
C CYS A 449 -16.20 10.78 -12.25
N ASP A 450 -14.89 11.00 -12.37
CA ASP A 450 -14.29 12.34 -12.25
C ASP A 450 -14.80 13.28 -13.35
N TYR A 451 -15.01 12.77 -14.58
CA TYR A 451 -15.59 13.55 -15.65
C TYR A 451 -17.05 13.94 -15.36
N LEU A 452 -17.87 13.00 -14.88
CA LEU A 452 -19.27 13.27 -14.48
C LEU A 452 -19.33 14.39 -13.43
N GLY A 453 -18.56 14.27 -12.34
CA GLY A 453 -18.53 15.28 -11.29
C GLY A 453 -18.04 16.66 -11.76
N SER A 454 -17.12 16.69 -12.73
CA SER A 454 -16.66 17.96 -13.34
C SER A 454 -17.68 18.61 -14.28
N SER A 455 -18.63 17.83 -14.81
CA SER A 455 -19.64 18.27 -15.76
C SER A 455 -20.91 18.84 -15.09
N GLU A 456 -21.27 18.32 -13.91
CA GLU A 456 -22.37 18.82 -13.08
C GLU A 456 -22.02 20.14 -12.35
N ALA A 457 -20.73 20.47 -12.22
CA ALA A 457 -20.26 21.74 -11.64
C ALA A 457 -20.39 22.96 -12.59
N LYS A 458 -21.24 22.88 -13.61
CA LYS A 458 -21.62 24.05 -14.44
C LYS A 458 -22.92 24.66 -13.88
N PRO A 459 -22.89 25.89 -13.34
CA PRO A 459 -24.12 26.64 -13.10
C PRO A 459 -24.85 26.97 -14.41
#